data_AF-A0A2D5T7W6-F1
#
_entry.id   AF-A0A2D5T7W6-F1
#
_cell.length_a   1.000
_cell.length_b   1.000
_cell.length_c   1.000
_cell.angle_alpha   90.00
_cell.angle_beta   90.00
_cell.angle_gamma   90.00
#
_symmetry.space_group_name_H-M   'P 1'
#
loop_
_entity.id
_entity.type
_entity.pdbx_description
1 polymer ?
#
loop_
_entity_poly.entity_id
_entity_poly.type
_entity_poly.pdbx_seq_one_letter_code
_entity_poly.pdbx_strand_id
1 'polypeptide(L)' 'MNTLKAITSMSIWTIAIFTGLYLVDAHKNYQDIFWATTIGLTLLVAHVVNMIIYFKITGDQPYKWFQKS' A
#
# COMPACT_ATOMS: atom_id res chain seq x y z
N MET A 1 13.12 -13.96 -9.27
CA MET A 1 11.81 -14.14 -8.59
C MET A 1 11.55 -13.08 -7.50
N ASN A 2 12.11 -11.86 -7.62
CA ASN A 2 12.01 -10.85 -6.55
C ASN A 2 10.69 -10.07 -6.63
N THR A 3 10.19 -9.84 -7.84
CA THR A 3 8.88 -9.21 -8.07
C THR A 3 7.73 -10.02 -7.46
N LEU A 4 7.79 -11.35 -7.57
CA LEU A 4 6.76 -12.24 -7.02
C LEU A 4 6.77 -12.21 -5.48
N LYS A 5 7.97 -12.19 -4.86
CA LYS A 5 8.12 -11.96 -3.42
C LYS A 5 7.62 -10.58 -2.98
N ALA A 6 7.88 -9.55 -3.77
CA ALA A 6 7.39 -8.20 -3.51
C ALA A 6 5.86 -8.14 -3.53
N ILE A 7 5.24 -8.71 -4.56
CA ILE A 7 3.78 -8.79 -4.69
C ILE A 7 3.19 -9.57 -3.50
N THR A 8 3.74 -10.73 -3.13
CA THR A 8 3.24 -11.48 -1.96
C THR A 8 3.32 -10.65 -0.68
N SER A 9 4.45 -9.96 -0.44
CA SER A 9 4.63 -9.12 0.75
C SER A 9 3.65 -7.92 0.77
N MET A 10 3.43 -7.28 -0.38
CA MET A 10 2.46 -6.19 -0.53
C MET A 10 1.03 -6.68 -0.33
N SER A 11 0.69 -7.87 -0.83
CA SER A 11 -0.63 -8.47 -0.63
C SER A 11 -0.91 -8.76 0.84
N ILE A 12 0.08 -9.29 1.58
CA ILE A 12 -0.05 -9.53 3.03
C ILE A 12 -0.31 -8.21 3.76
N TRP A 13 0.47 -7.17 3.45
CA TRP A 13 0.28 -5.84 4.05
C TRP A 13 -1.10 -5.25 3.72
N THR A 14 -1.53 -5.38 2.47
CA THR A 14 -2.82 -4.87 2.00
C THR A 14 -3.99 -5.58 2.70
N ILE A 15 -3.90 -6.90 2.89
CA ILE A 15 -4.90 -7.67 3.65
C ILE A 15 -4.94 -7.20 5.11
N ALA A 16 -3.79 -6.97 5.75
CA ALA A 16 -3.75 -6.48 7.13
C ALA A 16 -4.45 -5.12 7.29
N ILE A 17 -4.20 -4.17 6.38
CA ILE A 17 -4.88 -2.87 6.37
C ILE A 17 -6.38 -3.04 6.11
N PHE A 18 -6.75 -3.88 5.14
CA PHE A 18 -8.16 -4.16 4.83
C PHE A 18 -8.90 -4.74 6.03
N THR A 19 -8.32 -5.71 6.74
CA THR A 19 -8.90 -6.28 7.96
C THR A 19 -9.05 -5.23 9.05
N GLY A 20 -8.04 -4.38 9.26
CA GLY A 20 -8.12 -3.27 10.21
C GLY A 20 -9.27 -2.31 9.91
N LEU A 21 -9.40 -1.88 8.64
CA LEU A 21 -10.49 -1.02 8.18
C LEU A 21 -11.86 -1.69 8.29
N TYR A 22 -11.93 -3.01 8.05
CA TYR A 22 -13.18 -3.77 8.17
C TYR A 22 -13.64 -3.85 9.62
N LEU A 23 -12.74 -4.11 10.57
CA LEU A 23 -13.06 -4.23 12.01
C LEU A 23 -13.57 -2.93 12.63
N VAL A 24 -13.15 -1.77 12.11
CA VAL A 24 -13.65 -0.46 12.54
C VAL A 24 -14.90 -0.01 11.77
N ASP A 25 -15.50 -0.90 10.99
CA ASP A 25 -16.69 -0.62 10.17
C ASP A 25 -16.51 0.61 9.25
N ALA A 26 -15.29 0.86 8.78
CA ALA A 26 -14.96 1.99 7.90
C ALA A 26 -15.86 2.02 6.65
N HIS A 27 -16.24 0.84 6.16
CA HIS A 27 -17.13 0.65 5.02
C HIS A 27 -18.58 1.10 5.26
N LYS A 28 -19.01 1.32 6.52
CA LYS A 28 -20.34 1.82 6.87
C LYS A 28 -20.37 3.34 7.07
N ASN A 29 -19.22 3.93 7.39
CA ASN A 29 -19.11 5.35 7.77
C ASN A 29 -18.47 6.23 6.67
N TYR A 30 -18.31 5.73 5.46
CA TYR A 30 -17.61 6.43 4.36
C TYR A 30 -18.24 7.75 3.92
N GLN A 31 -19.50 8.01 4.27
CA GLN A 31 -20.21 9.27 3.96
C GLN A 31 -19.89 10.40 4.95
N ASP A 32 -19.37 10.07 6.13
CA ASP A 32 -18.90 11.06 7.09
C ASP A 32 -17.52 11.59 6.66
N ILE A 33 -17.36 12.91 6.62
CA ILE A 33 -16.15 13.55 6.10
C ILE A 33 -14.91 13.25 6.93
N PHE A 34 -15.05 13.06 8.25
CA PHE A 34 -13.93 12.69 9.13
C PHE A 34 -13.50 11.26 8.87
N TRP A 35 -14.46 10.34 8.70
CA TRP A 35 -14.18 8.96 8.32
C TRP A 35 -13.60 8.85 6.92
N ALA A 36 -14.15 9.54 5.93
CA ALA A 36 -13.64 9.57 4.56
C ALA A 36 -12.18 10.05 4.53
N THR A 37 -11.88 11.12 5.27
CA THR A 37 -10.51 11.68 5.37
C THR A 37 -9.55 10.68 6.04
N THR A 38 -10.00 10.06 7.13
CA THR A 38 -9.18 9.08 7.89
C THR A 38 -8.89 7.83 7.06
N ILE A 39 -9.90 7.30 6.36
CA ILE A 39 -9.78 6.16 5.45
C ILE A 39 -8.85 6.51 4.29
N GLY A 40 -9.03 7.69 3.67
CA GLY A 40 -8.18 8.19 2.61
C GLY A 40 -6.72 8.30 3.02
N LEU A 41 -6.44 8.87 4.19
CA LEU A 41 -5.09 8.98 4.74
C LEU A 41 -4.49 7.60 5.04
N THR A 42 -5.28 6.68 5.60
CA THR A 42 -4.84 5.31 5.89
C THR A 42 -4.46 4.58 4.60
N LEU A 43 -5.28 4.69 3.55
CA LEU A 43 -5.01 4.10 2.24
C LEU A 43 -3.78 4.73 1.56
N LEU A 44 -3.58 6.04 1.70
CA LEU A 44 -2.39 6.74 1.21
C LEU A 44 -1.12 6.19 1.89
N VAL A 45 -1.12 6.07 3.22
CA VAL A 45 0.00 5.50 3.98
C VAL A 45 0.22 4.05 3.58
N ALA A 46 -0.84 3.25 3.45
CA ALA A 46 -0.74 1.87 3.01
C ALA A 46 -0.10 1.75 1.62
N HIS A 47 -0.45 2.65 0.69
CA HIS A 47 0.15 2.72 -0.63
C HIS A 47 1.64 3.08 -0.59
N VAL A 48 2.04 4.06 0.21
CA VAL A 48 3.45 4.44 0.39
C VAL A 48 4.26 3.28 0.96
N VAL A 49 3.72 2.57 1.97
CA VAL A 49 4.38 1.38 2.54
C VAL A 49 4.50 0.26 1.50
N ASN A 50 3.46 0.04 0.68
CA ASN A 50 3.54 -0.91 -0.43
C ASN A 50 4.68 -0.58 -1.41
N MET A 51 4.87 0.70 -1.74
CA MET A 51 5.99 1.14 -2.57
C MET A 51 7.35 0.94 -1.88
N ILE A 52 7.44 1.21 -0.57
CA ILE A 52 8.66 0.95 0.22
C ILE A 52 9.00 -0.54 0.21
N ILE A 53 8.03 -1.41 0.45
CA ILE A 53 8.19 -2.88 0.40
C ILE A 53 8.67 -3.30 -0.99
N TYR A 54 8.03 -2.78 -2.03
CA TYR A 54 8.39 -3.06 -3.41
C TYR A 54 9.84 -2.66 -3.72
N PHE A 55 10.26 -1.43 -3.38
CA PHE A 55 11.62 -0.96 -3.63
C PHE A 55 12.66 -1.72 -2.80
N LYS A 56 12.33 -2.05 -1.55
CA LYS A 56 13.23 -2.82 -0.67
C LYS A 56 13.49 -4.24 -1.18
N ILE A 57 12.48 -4.88 -1.79
CA ILE A 57 12.59 -6.26 -2.28
C ILE A 57 13.12 -6.33 -3.72
N THR A 58 12.66 -5.43 -4.58
CA THR A 58 13.00 -5.44 -6.02
C THR A 58 14.34 -4.73 -6.30
N GLY A 59 14.82 -3.93 -5.34
CA GLY A 59 16.03 -3.13 -5.48
C GLY A 59 15.77 -1.79 -6.20
N ASP A 60 16.77 -0.92 -6.10
CA ASP A 60 16.76 0.52 -6.40
C ASP A 60 16.61 0.91 -7.89
N GLN A 61 15.62 0.36 -8.61
CA GLN A 61 15.44 0.64 -10.05
C GLN A 61 14.00 0.88 -10.54
N PRO A 62 13.30 1.92 -10.06
CA PRO A 62 12.30 2.62 -10.88
C PRO A 62 12.93 3.78 -11.66
N TYR A 63 13.91 4.46 -11.06
CA TYR A 63 14.56 5.65 -11.62
C TYR A 63 15.70 5.33 -12.61
N LYS A 64 16.17 4.08 -12.65
CA LYS A 64 17.23 3.62 -13.57
C LYS A 64 16.72 3.14 -14.92
N TRP A 65 15.40 3.17 -15.17
CA TRP A 65 14.83 2.84 -16.49
C TRP A 65 15.38 3.73 -17.62
N PHE A 66 15.91 4.91 -17.30
CA PHE A 66 16.50 5.85 -18.27
C PHE A 66 18.03 5.98 -18.22
N GLN A 67 18.75 5.21 -17.39
CA GLN A 67 20.22 5.23 -17.42
C GLN A 67 20.78 4.16 -18.37
N LYS A 68 20.64 4.44 -19.67
CA LYS A 68 21.55 3.90 -20.69
C LYS A 68 21.69 4.96 -21.79
N SER A 69 22.53 5.96 -21.53
CA SER A 69 23.21 6.72 -22.57
C SER A 69 24.52 6.03 -22.92
#